data_AF-A0AAV6U0M0-F1
#
_entry.id   AF-A0AAV6U0M0-F1
#
_cell.length_a   1.000
_cell.length_b   1.000
_cell.length_c   1.000
_cell.angle_alpha   90.00
_cell.angle_beta   90.00
_cell.angle_gamma   90.00
#
_symmetry.space_group_name_H-M   'P 1'
#
loop_
_entity.id
_entity.type
_entity.pdbx_description
1 polymer ?
#
loop_
_entity_poly.entity_id
_entity_poly.type
_entity_poly.pdbx_seq_one_letter_code
_entity_poly.pdbx_strand_id
1 'polypeptide(L)'
;MVKRCDAILGESAGLGRRGHRINLVDVLSKEFEPRKFNGSWVSDDQLVFRNKDGHLILYSIRMKSSEVLLHNSVFKENHSVKYSISTDLKYVLLFYDITQIYKYSFEARYIIYEIESGISYPLWPLNKPGEKIRYAAWGPKGNQMVYVYQNNIYYIAKVNGTHYAVTKNGVEGVVFNGIPDWLYEEEILKSNSALWWSPDGNQICFATFNDTNTGIYYYNWYGSHNDTTNVLAQLKSMRYPK
;
A
#
# COMPACT_ATOMS: atom_id res chain seq x y z
N MET A 1 -0.33 21.01 16.81
CA MET A 1 0.29 21.00 18.16
C MET A 1 1.73 20.52 18.00
N VAL A 2 2.66 21.46 17.88
CA VAL A 2 4.10 21.21 17.69
C VAL A 2 4.62 20.60 19.00
N LYS A 3 5.19 19.39 18.96
CA LYS A 3 5.94 18.88 20.11
C LYS A 3 7.16 19.77 20.26
N ARG A 4 7.22 20.55 21.35
CA ARG A 4 8.45 21.18 21.82
C ARG A 4 9.48 20.07 22.05
N CYS A 5 10.68 20.26 21.51
CA CYS A 5 11.85 19.51 21.93
C CYS A 5 12.22 20.02 23.32
N ASP A 6 11.74 19.34 24.35
CA ASP A 6 12.26 19.54 25.70
C ASP A 6 13.63 18.86 25.75
N ALA A 7 14.67 19.70 25.71
CA ALA A 7 16.05 19.28 25.91
C ALA A 7 16.19 18.73 27.34
N ILE A 8 16.71 17.51 27.44
CA ILE A 8 17.07 16.86 28.69
C ILE A 8 18.24 17.67 29.30
N LEU A 9 17.95 18.56 30.24
CA LEU A 9 18.94 19.24 31.05
C LEU A 9 19.26 18.38 32.28
N GLY A 10 20.35 17.61 32.20
CA GLY A 10 21.03 17.06 33.36
C GLY A 10 22.10 18.03 33.83
N GLU A 11 22.03 18.45 35.11
CA GLU A 11 23.03 19.30 35.75
C GLU A 11 24.42 18.64 35.75
N SER A 12 25.42 19.31 35.18
CA SER A 12 26.72 19.51 35.83
C SER A 12 27.59 20.49 35.03
N ALA A 13 28.47 21.18 35.74
CA ALA A 13 29.36 22.23 35.28
C ALA A 13 30.33 21.80 34.15
N GLY A 14 30.63 22.72 33.24
CA GLY A 14 31.69 22.61 32.23
C GLY A 14 31.26 23.18 30.87
N LEU A 15 31.90 24.26 30.44
CA LEU A 15 31.78 24.87 29.11
C LEU A 15 32.31 23.91 28.03
N GLY A 16 31.48 22.95 27.64
CA GLY A 16 31.66 22.07 26.50
C GLY A 16 30.28 21.61 26.07
N ARG A 17 29.99 21.58 24.77
CA ARG A 17 28.66 21.21 24.23
C ARG A 17 28.23 19.85 24.77
N ARG A 18 27.45 19.84 25.85
CA ARG A 18 26.85 18.64 26.47
C ARG A 18 25.56 18.33 25.72
N GLY A 19 25.70 17.46 24.74
CA GLY A 19 24.59 16.81 24.06
C GLY A 19 25.06 15.44 23.58
N HIS A 20 24.16 14.46 23.58
CA HIS A 20 24.40 13.15 22.96
C HIS A 20 24.91 13.36 21.52
N ARG A 21 26.07 12.80 21.19
CA ARG A 21 26.61 12.87 19.83
C ARG A 21 25.92 11.78 19.02
N ILE A 22 25.31 12.16 17.90
CA ILE A 22 24.69 11.23 16.96
C ILE A 22 25.69 10.16 16.57
N ASN A 23 25.34 8.90 16.81
CA ASN A 23 26.12 7.72 16.44
C ASN A 23 25.40 6.92 15.33
N LEU A 24 26.00 5.82 14.87
CA LEU A 24 25.39 4.99 13.83
C LEU A 24 24.10 4.32 14.31
N VAL A 25 24.02 3.94 15.58
CA VAL A 25 22.83 3.29 16.17
C VAL A 25 21.63 4.22 16.15
N ASP A 26 21.85 5.49 16.46
CA ASP A 26 20.87 6.57 16.40
C ASP A 26 20.28 6.72 14.98
N VAL A 27 21.13 6.62 13.95
CA VAL A 27 20.70 6.70 12.55
C VAL A 27 19.93 5.43 12.15
N LEU A 28 20.39 4.25 12.59
CA LEU A 28 19.79 2.95 12.26
C LEU A 28 18.49 2.66 13.03
N SER A 29 18.32 3.23 14.22
CA SER A 29 17.13 3.05 15.07
C SER A 29 15.88 3.73 14.51
N LYS A 30 16.04 4.56 13.46
CA LYS A 30 14.99 5.39 12.86
C LYS A 30 14.39 6.43 13.80
N GLU A 31 14.99 6.69 14.96
CA GLU A 31 14.52 7.70 15.90
C GLU A 31 14.52 9.11 15.30
N PHE A 32 15.44 9.37 14.36
CA PHE A 32 15.54 10.64 13.64
C PHE A 32 14.74 10.69 12.33
N GLU A 33 13.97 9.63 11.98
CA GLU A 33 13.12 9.70 10.81
C GLU A 33 11.98 10.72 11.04
N PRO A 34 11.84 11.74 10.17
CA PRO A 34 10.77 12.69 10.32
C PRO A 34 9.42 11.98 10.16
N ARG A 35 8.47 12.32 11.02
CA ARG A 35 7.10 11.81 10.89
C ARG A 35 6.50 12.35 9.60
N LYS A 36 6.35 11.47 8.62
CA LYS A 36 5.67 11.79 7.37
C LYS A 36 4.18 12.02 7.65
N PHE A 37 3.59 12.92 6.88
CA PHE A 37 2.14 13.09 6.87
C PHE A 37 1.49 11.78 6.40
N ASN A 38 0.53 11.27 7.15
CA ASN A 38 -0.17 10.00 6.91
C ASN A 38 -1.67 10.20 6.69
N GLY A 39 -2.07 11.43 6.34
CA GLY A 39 -3.45 11.80 6.09
C GLY A 39 -3.78 11.82 4.60
N SER A 40 -5.06 11.63 4.31
CA SER A 40 -5.65 11.71 2.97
C SER A 40 -6.93 12.53 3.04
N TRP A 41 -7.13 13.40 2.06
CA TRP A 41 -8.37 14.15 1.91
C TRP A 41 -9.50 13.26 1.40
N VAL A 42 -10.69 13.44 1.97
CA VAL A 42 -11.90 12.76 1.52
C VAL A 42 -12.87 13.75 0.88
N SER A 43 -12.95 14.95 1.44
CA SER A 43 -13.68 16.10 0.91
C SER A 43 -12.85 17.37 1.12
N ASP A 44 -13.39 18.51 0.69
CA ASP A 44 -12.77 19.82 0.90
C ASP A 44 -12.63 20.22 2.38
N ASP A 45 -13.36 19.56 3.28
CA ASP A 45 -13.42 19.89 4.70
C ASP A 45 -13.08 18.73 5.64
N GLN A 46 -12.95 17.51 5.11
CA GLN A 46 -12.68 16.30 5.89
C GLN A 46 -11.35 15.65 5.52
N LEU A 47 -10.57 15.38 6.55
CA LEU A 47 -9.29 14.71 6.46
C LEU A 47 -9.33 13.40 7.25
N VAL A 48 -8.90 12.31 6.63
CA VAL A 48 -8.71 11.02 7.29
C VAL A 48 -7.24 10.79 7.58
N PHE A 49 -6.88 10.41 8.81
CA PHE A 49 -5.50 10.08 9.17
C PHE A 49 -5.43 9.11 10.35
N ARG A 50 -4.24 8.52 10.56
CA ARG A 50 -3.96 7.66 11.72
C ARG A 50 -3.35 8.47 12.87
N ASN A 51 -3.99 8.46 14.03
CA ASN A 51 -3.49 9.17 15.21
C ASN A 51 -2.30 8.43 15.88
N LYS A 52 -1.78 8.96 16.99
CA LYS A 52 -0.64 8.39 17.72
C LYS A 52 -0.94 7.02 18.35
N ASP A 53 -2.19 6.78 18.73
CA ASP A 53 -2.64 5.52 19.32
C ASP A 53 -2.91 4.45 18.26
N GLY A 54 -2.86 4.84 16.98
CA GLY A 54 -3.20 4.00 15.85
C GLY A 54 -4.71 3.86 15.67
N HIS A 55 -5.51 4.86 15.96
CA HIS A 55 -6.90 4.94 15.53
C HIS A 55 -6.98 5.63 14.16
N LEU A 56 -7.91 5.18 13.31
CA LEU A 56 -8.27 5.88 12.10
C LEU A 56 -9.28 6.97 12.46
N ILE A 57 -8.90 8.23 12.22
CA ILE A 57 -9.67 9.41 12.61
C ILE A 57 -10.17 10.12 11.35
N LEU A 58 -11.44 10.51 11.36
CA LEU A 58 -12.01 11.50 10.47
C LEU A 58 -12.02 12.85 11.19
N TYR A 59 -11.39 13.86 10.61
CA TYR A 59 -11.33 15.20 11.18
C TYR A 59 -12.05 16.20 10.27
N SER A 60 -13.07 16.85 10.81
CA SER A 60 -13.74 17.98 10.14
C SER A 60 -13.05 19.29 10.53
N ILE A 61 -12.51 19.97 9.52
CA ILE A 61 -11.80 21.24 9.71
C ILE A 61 -12.77 22.34 10.11
N ARG A 62 -13.97 22.35 9.52
CA ARG A 62 -15.00 23.37 9.78
C ARG A 62 -15.52 23.29 11.21
N MET A 63 -15.86 22.09 11.66
CA MET A 63 -16.38 21.86 13.01
C MET A 63 -15.27 21.76 14.07
N LYS A 64 -14.01 21.62 13.63
CA LYS A 64 -12.85 21.33 14.50
C LYS A 64 -13.06 20.10 15.39
N SER A 65 -13.85 19.14 14.91
CA SER A 65 -14.18 17.91 15.61
C SER A 65 -13.52 16.72 14.94
N SER A 66 -13.22 15.70 15.74
CA SER A 66 -12.66 14.43 15.30
C SER A 66 -13.58 13.29 15.68
N GLU A 67 -13.79 12.36 14.76
CA GLU A 67 -14.52 11.12 14.94
C GLU A 67 -13.59 9.93 14.74
N VAL A 68 -13.75 8.87 15.53
CA VAL A 68 -13.01 7.62 15.36
C VAL A 68 -13.76 6.74 14.38
N LEU A 69 -13.21 6.56 13.18
CA LEU A 69 -13.78 5.64 12.19
C LEU A 69 -13.42 4.19 12.48
N LEU A 70 -12.19 3.93 12.93
CA LEU A 70 -11.75 2.57 13.18
C LEU A 70 -10.71 2.50 14.31
N HIS A 71 -10.96 1.62 15.28
CA HIS A 71 -10.04 1.42 16.40
C HIS A 71 -8.78 0.63 15.98
N ASN A 72 -7.69 0.79 16.75
CA ASN A 72 -6.42 0.12 16.45
C ASN A 72 -6.49 -1.39 16.62
N SER A 73 -7.43 -1.87 17.46
CA SER A 73 -7.70 -3.29 17.66
C SER A 73 -7.97 -4.01 16.34
N VAL A 74 -8.83 -3.43 15.48
CA VAL A 74 -9.19 -4.03 14.18
C VAL A 74 -7.96 -4.21 13.28
N PHE A 75 -7.04 -3.25 13.25
CA PHE A 75 -5.82 -3.36 12.46
C PHE A 75 -4.89 -4.44 13.00
N LYS A 76 -4.78 -4.57 14.33
CA LYS A 76 -3.98 -5.61 14.98
C LYS A 76 -4.57 -6.99 14.78
N GLU A 77 -5.87 -7.15 14.97
CA GLU A 77 -6.61 -8.41 14.79
C GLU A 77 -6.48 -8.95 13.36
N ASN A 78 -6.54 -8.06 12.37
CA ASN A 78 -6.38 -8.43 10.96
C ASN A 78 -4.92 -8.40 10.47
N HIS A 79 -3.94 -8.20 11.37
CA HIS A 79 -2.52 -8.05 11.03
C HIS A 79 -2.25 -7.06 9.87
N SER A 80 -3.04 -6.00 9.80
CA SER A 80 -3.04 -5.05 8.70
C SER A 80 -1.92 -4.02 8.86
N VAL A 81 -1.09 -3.88 7.84
CA VAL A 81 0.05 -2.95 7.83
C VAL A 81 -0.28 -1.67 7.06
N LYS A 82 -1.09 -1.78 6.00
CA LYS A 82 -1.56 -0.64 5.19
C LYS A 82 -3.09 -0.63 5.16
N TYR A 83 -3.66 0.52 4.78
CA TYR A 83 -5.11 0.66 4.63
C TYR A 83 -5.46 1.65 3.52
N SER A 84 -6.71 1.56 3.04
CA SER A 84 -7.31 2.54 2.13
C SER A 84 -8.81 2.64 2.42
N ILE A 85 -9.37 3.85 2.48
CA ILE A 85 -10.78 4.07 2.80
C ILE A 85 -11.62 4.27 1.53
N SER A 86 -12.84 3.75 1.52
CA SER A 86 -13.78 3.97 0.42
C SER A 86 -14.25 5.42 0.35
N THR A 87 -14.68 5.85 -0.84
CA THR A 87 -15.14 7.24 -1.03
C THR A 87 -16.42 7.58 -0.28
N ASP A 88 -17.24 6.58 0.03
CA ASP A 88 -18.44 6.74 0.85
C ASP A 88 -18.18 6.68 2.37
N LEU A 89 -16.92 6.52 2.80
CA LEU A 89 -16.51 6.40 4.20
C LEU A 89 -17.13 5.21 4.96
N LYS A 90 -17.70 4.23 4.26
CA LYS A 90 -18.34 3.05 4.88
C LYS A 90 -17.43 1.85 5.02
N TYR A 91 -16.40 1.77 4.17
CA TYR A 91 -15.53 0.60 4.08
C TYR A 91 -14.06 0.98 4.18
N VAL A 92 -13.29 0.12 4.85
CA VAL A 92 -11.83 0.20 4.91
C VAL A 92 -11.23 -1.05 4.30
N LEU A 93 -10.41 -0.87 3.28
CA LEU A 93 -9.58 -1.92 2.70
C LEU A 93 -8.32 -2.07 3.56
N LEU A 94 -8.15 -3.25 4.15
CA LEU A 94 -7.03 -3.64 5.01
C LEU A 94 -6.10 -4.58 4.24
N PHE A 95 -4.79 -4.34 4.39
CA PHE A 95 -3.73 -4.99 3.63
C PHE A 95 -2.84 -5.78 4.60
N TYR A 96 -2.74 -7.09 4.41
CA TYR A 96 -1.93 -7.97 5.25
C TYR A 96 -1.12 -8.94 4.40
N ASP A 97 -0.12 -9.59 4.99
CA ASP A 97 0.77 -10.53 4.30
C ASP A 97 1.41 -9.93 3.03
N ILE A 98 1.98 -8.74 3.18
CA ILE A 98 2.55 -7.95 2.08
C ILE A 98 3.91 -8.53 1.69
N THR A 99 4.07 -8.86 0.41
CA THR A 99 5.34 -9.25 -0.21
C THR A 99 5.74 -8.17 -1.22
N GLN A 100 6.84 -7.48 -0.95
CA GLN A 100 7.37 -6.46 -1.84
C GLN A 100 7.91 -7.11 -3.13
N ILE A 101 7.68 -6.47 -4.28
CA ILE A 101 8.18 -6.94 -5.59
C ILE A 101 9.31 -6.03 -6.06
N TYR A 102 9.00 -4.76 -6.36
CA TYR A 102 9.97 -3.72 -6.73
C TYR A 102 9.91 -2.58 -5.70
N LYS A 103 10.07 -1.31 -6.08
CA LYS A 103 10.06 -0.17 -5.13
C LYS A 103 8.67 0.22 -4.65
N TYR A 104 7.67 0.19 -5.52
CA TYR A 104 6.30 0.61 -5.23
C TYR A 104 5.34 -0.59 -5.21
N SER A 105 5.57 -1.60 -6.06
CA SER A 105 4.71 -2.77 -6.21
C SER A 105 4.92 -3.79 -5.11
N PHE A 106 3.81 -4.41 -4.75
CA PHE A 106 3.75 -5.46 -3.76
C PHE A 106 2.54 -6.33 -4.03
N GLU A 107 2.61 -7.59 -3.62
CA GLU A 107 1.47 -8.48 -3.52
C GLU A 107 0.99 -8.51 -2.08
N ALA A 108 -0.32 -8.53 -1.87
CA ALA A 108 -0.88 -8.60 -0.52
C ALA A 108 -2.17 -9.41 -0.52
N ARG A 109 -2.60 -9.80 0.68
CA ARG A 109 -3.96 -10.25 0.92
C ARG A 109 -4.80 -9.08 1.45
N TYR A 110 -6.09 -9.12 1.15
CA TYR A 110 -6.98 -7.99 1.34
C TYR A 110 -8.25 -8.40 2.08
N ILE A 111 -8.66 -7.58 3.04
CA ILE A 111 -9.94 -7.68 3.74
C ILE A 111 -10.63 -6.32 3.63
N ILE A 112 -11.92 -6.32 3.34
CA ILE A 112 -12.78 -5.14 3.33
C ILE A 112 -13.56 -5.13 4.65
N TYR A 113 -13.32 -4.14 5.50
CA TYR A 113 -14.00 -3.96 6.77
C TYR A 113 -15.12 -2.93 6.63
N GLU A 114 -16.35 -3.28 7.00
CA GLU A 114 -17.48 -2.35 7.06
C GLU A 114 -17.52 -1.65 8.43
N ILE A 115 -17.46 -0.32 8.43
CA ILE A 115 -17.29 0.49 9.64
C ILE A 115 -18.52 0.40 10.56
N GLU A 116 -19.73 0.46 9.99
CA GLU A 116 -20.97 0.54 10.75
C GLU A 116 -21.35 -0.81 11.40
N SER A 117 -21.26 -1.89 10.65
CA SER A 117 -21.64 -3.24 11.11
C SER A 117 -20.51 -3.97 11.83
N GLY A 118 -19.25 -3.55 11.60
CA GLY A 118 -18.06 -4.25 12.06
C GLY A 118 -17.79 -5.57 11.32
N ILE A 119 -18.49 -5.84 10.21
CA ILE A 119 -18.37 -7.07 9.43
C ILE A 119 -17.18 -6.96 8.46
N SER A 120 -16.44 -8.06 8.34
CA SER A 120 -15.31 -8.17 7.40
C SER A 120 -15.65 -9.07 6.22
N TYR A 121 -15.33 -8.60 5.01
CA TYR A 121 -15.48 -9.32 3.76
C TYR A 121 -14.10 -9.60 3.17
N PRO A 122 -13.72 -10.86 2.94
CA PRO A 122 -12.46 -11.16 2.29
C PRO A 122 -12.47 -10.72 0.82
N LEU A 123 -11.36 -10.14 0.35
CA LEU A 123 -11.16 -9.83 -1.06
C LEU A 123 -10.11 -10.80 -1.64
N TRP A 124 -10.60 -11.78 -2.40
CA TRP A 124 -9.77 -12.71 -3.16
C TRP A 124 -10.32 -12.87 -4.59
N PRO A 125 -9.49 -13.31 -5.54
CA PRO A 125 -9.96 -13.62 -6.89
C PRO A 125 -11.01 -14.73 -6.86
N LEU A 126 -11.89 -14.73 -7.85
CA LEU A 126 -12.98 -15.71 -7.95
C LEU A 126 -12.42 -17.15 -7.93
N ASN A 127 -12.97 -18.00 -7.05
CA ASN A 127 -12.57 -19.39 -6.84
C ASN A 127 -11.11 -19.60 -6.38
N LYS A 128 -10.48 -18.57 -5.81
CA LYS A 128 -9.08 -18.59 -5.36
C LYS A 128 -8.92 -18.01 -3.94
N PRO A 129 -9.54 -18.64 -2.93
CA PRO A 129 -9.52 -18.11 -1.57
C PRO A 129 -8.09 -18.00 -1.03
N GLY A 130 -7.76 -16.85 -0.44
CA GLY A 130 -6.47 -16.61 0.20
C GLY A 130 -5.29 -16.36 -0.75
N GLU A 131 -5.51 -16.26 -2.06
CA GLU A 131 -4.47 -15.83 -3.00
C GLU A 131 -4.10 -14.36 -2.81
N LYS A 132 -2.84 -14.03 -3.11
CA LYS A 132 -2.38 -12.65 -3.10
C LYS A 132 -2.81 -11.92 -4.37
N ILE A 133 -3.05 -10.62 -4.23
CA ILE A 133 -3.46 -9.71 -5.30
C ILE A 133 -2.36 -8.66 -5.49
N ARG A 134 -2.06 -8.32 -6.74
CA ARG A 134 -0.98 -7.38 -7.14
C ARG A 134 -1.31 -5.92 -6.84
N TYR A 135 -2.59 -5.56 -6.95
CA TYR A 135 -3.05 -4.20 -6.72
C TYR A 135 -4.53 -4.21 -6.37
N ALA A 136 -4.97 -3.36 -5.45
CA ALA A 136 -6.38 -3.11 -5.20
C ALA A 136 -6.59 -1.65 -4.78
N ALA A 137 -7.62 -1.02 -5.32
CA ALA A 137 -7.96 0.37 -5.03
C ALA A 137 -9.46 0.62 -5.17
N TRP A 138 -9.97 1.51 -4.32
CA TRP A 138 -11.32 2.04 -4.44
C TRP A 138 -11.44 2.92 -5.69
N GLY A 139 -12.62 2.89 -6.31
CA GLY A 139 -13.00 3.88 -7.32
C GLY A 139 -13.54 5.16 -6.67
N PRO A 140 -13.76 6.23 -7.46
CA PRO A 140 -14.09 7.55 -6.95
C PRO A 140 -15.57 7.71 -6.52
N LYS A 141 -16.39 6.67 -6.69
CA LYS A 141 -17.84 6.73 -6.45
C LYS A 141 -18.31 5.54 -5.62
N GLY A 142 -18.94 5.83 -4.48
CA GLY A 142 -19.48 4.82 -3.58
C GLY A 142 -18.40 3.90 -3.03
N ASN A 143 -18.63 2.59 -3.19
CA ASN A 143 -17.72 1.51 -2.78
C ASN A 143 -17.33 0.60 -3.94
N GLN A 144 -17.35 1.14 -5.17
CA GLN A 144 -16.80 0.41 -6.31
C GLN A 144 -15.28 0.30 -6.19
N MET A 145 -14.70 -0.74 -6.79
CA MET A 145 -13.26 -0.96 -6.70
C MET A 145 -12.73 -1.73 -7.90
N VAL A 146 -11.41 -1.68 -8.03
CA VAL A 146 -10.65 -2.53 -8.94
C VAL A 146 -9.60 -3.30 -8.18
N TYR A 147 -9.28 -4.48 -8.69
CA TYR A 147 -8.10 -5.21 -8.29
C TYR A 147 -7.41 -5.84 -9.51
N VAL A 148 -6.11 -6.10 -9.39
CA VAL A 148 -5.31 -6.75 -10.42
C VAL A 148 -4.79 -8.08 -9.89
N TYR A 149 -5.14 -9.16 -10.58
CA TYR A 149 -4.71 -10.51 -10.28
C TYR A 149 -4.22 -11.19 -11.55
N GLN A 150 -3.06 -11.87 -11.48
CA GLN A 150 -2.40 -12.48 -12.64
C GLN A 150 -2.34 -11.52 -13.85
N ASN A 151 -1.93 -10.27 -13.58
CA ASN A 151 -1.83 -9.20 -14.57
C ASN A 151 -3.14 -8.87 -15.33
N ASN A 152 -4.29 -9.25 -14.79
CA ASN A 152 -5.61 -8.90 -15.32
C ASN A 152 -6.38 -8.01 -14.36
N ILE A 153 -7.08 -7.03 -14.92
CA ILE A 153 -7.91 -6.08 -14.17
C ILE A 153 -9.29 -6.69 -13.96
N TYR A 154 -9.75 -6.61 -12.72
CA TYR A 154 -11.10 -6.99 -12.31
C TYR A 154 -11.77 -5.79 -11.66
N TYR A 155 -13.05 -5.59 -12.00
CA TYR A 155 -13.90 -4.54 -11.46
C TYR A 155 -14.99 -5.14 -10.58
N ILE A 156 -15.28 -4.47 -9.47
CA ILE A 156 -16.38 -4.80 -8.57
C ILE A 156 -17.20 -3.51 -8.37
N ALA A 157 -18.48 -3.55 -8.76
CA ALA A 157 -19.35 -2.38 -8.66
C ALA A 157 -19.75 -2.01 -7.22
N LYS A 158 -19.86 -3.03 -6.35
CA LYS A 158 -20.21 -2.89 -4.93
C LYS A 158 -19.54 -4.00 -4.14
N VAL A 159 -19.10 -3.72 -2.91
CA VAL A 159 -18.57 -4.74 -1.98
C VAL A 159 -19.48 -5.96 -1.94
N ASN A 160 -18.89 -7.16 -2.01
CA ASN A 160 -19.58 -8.45 -2.08
C ASN A 160 -20.46 -8.66 -3.34
N GLY A 161 -20.28 -7.82 -4.37
CA GLY A 161 -20.93 -7.96 -5.67
C GLY A 161 -20.18 -8.90 -6.62
N THR A 162 -20.64 -8.95 -7.87
CA THR A 162 -20.00 -9.74 -8.92
C THR A 162 -18.67 -9.12 -9.34
N HIS A 163 -17.67 -9.98 -9.58
CA HIS A 163 -16.35 -9.60 -10.07
C HIS A 163 -16.35 -9.68 -11.61
N TYR A 164 -16.13 -8.55 -12.28
CA TYR A 164 -16.10 -8.45 -13.74
C TYR A 164 -14.66 -8.40 -14.23
N ALA A 165 -14.24 -9.36 -15.05
CA ALA A 165 -12.95 -9.32 -15.72
C ALA A 165 -12.97 -8.25 -16.82
N VAL A 166 -12.18 -7.18 -16.64
CA VAL A 166 -12.01 -6.11 -17.63
C VAL A 166 -11.01 -6.53 -18.71
N THR A 167 -9.96 -7.26 -18.31
CA THR A 167 -8.97 -7.83 -19.23
C THR A 167 -8.82 -9.34 -19.00
N LYS A 168 -8.34 -10.07 -20.01
CA LYS A 168 -8.14 -11.53 -19.95
C LYS A 168 -6.81 -12.01 -20.56
N ASN A 169 -6.03 -11.10 -21.15
CA ASN A 169 -4.80 -11.38 -21.87
C ASN A 169 -3.53 -11.17 -21.03
N GLY A 170 -3.67 -10.92 -19.72
CA GLY A 170 -2.54 -10.79 -18.81
C GLY A 170 -1.71 -12.08 -18.78
N VAL A 171 -0.39 -11.91 -18.84
CA VAL A 171 0.58 -13.00 -18.78
C VAL A 171 1.65 -12.59 -17.78
N GLU A 172 1.88 -13.41 -16.76
CA GLU A 172 2.83 -13.11 -15.70
C GLU A 172 4.24 -12.87 -16.26
N GLY A 173 4.85 -11.75 -15.87
CA GLY A 173 6.18 -11.36 -16.34
C GLY A 173 6.27 -10.94 -17.82
N VAL A 174 5.15 -10.82 -18.54
CA VAL A 174 5.15 -10.49 -19.98
C VAL A 174 4.10 -9.44 -20.35
N VAL A 175 2.83 -9.66 -20.04
CA VAL A 175 1.74 -8.74 -20.37
C VAL A 175 1.09 -8.26 -19.09
N PHE A 176 1.18 -6.96 -18.82
CA PHE A 176 0.70 -6.30 -17.61
C PHE A 176 -0.46 -5.37 -17.95
N ASN A 177 -1.61 -5.52 -17.29
CA ASN A 177 -2.76 -4.62 -17.48
C ASN A 177 -3.03 -3.84 -16.19
N GLY A 178 -3.02 -2.50 -16.27
CA GLY A 178 -3.36 -1.61 -15.15
C GLY A 178 -2.31 -1.52 -14.04
N ILE A 179 -1.22 -2.27 -14.15
CA ILE A 179 -0.01 -2.17 -13.34
C ILE A 179 1.19 -2.04 -14.27
N PRO A 180 2.24 -1.30 -13.88
CA PRO A 180 3.45 -1.17 -14.68
C PRO A 180 4.31 -2.43 -14.66
N ASP A 181 5.13 -2.59 -15.70
CA ASP A 181 6.32 -3.44 -15.69
C ASP A 181 7.43 -2.77 -14.85
N TRP A 182 8.60 -3.40 -14.77
CA TRP A 182 9.72 -2.86 -13.99
C TRP A 182 10.16 -1.48 -14.48
N LEU A 183 10.30 -1.27 -15.79
CA LEU A 183 10.80 -0.01 -16.33
C LEU A 183 9.84 1.14 -16.03
N TYR A 184 8.54 0.94 -16.29
CA TYR A 184 7.56 1.98 -16.01
C TYR A 184 7.38 2.21 -14.52
N GLU A 185 7.52 1.19 -13.68
CA GLU A 185 7.44 1.38 -12.24
C GLU A 185 8.58 2.25 -11.70
N GLU A 186 9.83 1.94 -12.05
CA GLU A 186 11.00 2.56 -11.43
C GLU A 186 11.37 3.90 -12.06
N GLU A 187 11.32 3.99 -13.39
CA GLU A 187 11.93 5.09 -14.12
C GLU A 187 10.90 6.10 -14.65
N ILE A 188 9.73 5.62 -15.14
CA ILE A 188 8.77 6.47 -15.86
C ILE A 188 7.64 6.96 -14.95
N LEU A 189 6.81 6.06 -14.43
CA LEU A 189 5.62 6.40 -13.64
C LEU A 189 5.91 6.58 -12.14
N LYS A 190 6.94 5.90 -11.61
CA LYS A 190 7.29 5.97 -10.17
C LYS A 190 6.11 5.63 -9.26
N SER A 191 5.34 4.63 -9.67
CA SER A 191 4.06 4.22 -9.10
C SER A 191 3.83 2.73 -9.34
N ASN A 192 3.04 2.08 -8.50
CA ASN A 192 2.61 0.69 -8.68
C ASN A 192 1.27 0.55 -9.41
N SER A 193 0.70 1.66 -9.88
CA SER A 193 -0.56 1.72 -10.61
C SER A 193 -0.36 2.38 -11.95
N ALA A 194 -0.96 1.77 -12.98
CA ALA A 194 -1.11 2.32 -14.32
C ALA A 194 -2.59 2.30 -14.72
N LEU A 195 -3.46 2.62 -13.76
CA LEU A 195 -4.91 2.67 -13.87
C LEU A 195 -5.42 3.98 -13.30
N TRP A 196 -6.30 4.64 -14.05
CA TRP A 196 -6.87 5.94 -13.73
C TRP A 196 -8.39 5.92 -13.90
N TRP A 197 -9.09 6.32 -12.84
CA TRP A 197 -10.52 6.49 -12.88
C TRP A 197 -10.91 7.84 -13.48
N SER A 198 -11.96 7.85 -14.28
CA SER A 198 -12.71 9.07 -14.57
C SER A 198 -13.27 9.67 -13.27
N PRO A 199 -13.38 11.01 -13.14
CA PRO A 199 -13.88 11.64 -11.91
C PRO A 199 -15.30 11.23 -11.52
N ASP A 200 -16.15 10.90 -12.49
CA ASP A 200 -17.51 10.41 -12.27
C ASP A 200 -17.58 8.91 -11.93
N GLY A 201 -16.46 8.20 -12.07
CA GLY A 201 -16.30 6.78 -11.77
C GLY A 201 -16.89 5.83 -12.80
N ASN A 202 -17.34 6.31 -13.95
CA ASN A 202 -18.03 5.48 -14.95
C ASN A 202 -17.06 4.82 -15.95
N GLN A 203 -15.85 5.35 -16.07
CA GLN A 203 -14.82 4.90 -16.99
C GLN A 203 -13.48 4.69 -16.28
N ILE A 204 -12.71 3.75 -16.79
CA ILE A 204 -11.35 3.44 -16.35
C ILE A 204 -10.45 3.51 -17.57
N CYS A 205 -9.41 4.35 -17.50
CA CYS A 205 -8.28 4.30 -18.42
C CYS A 205 -7.19 3.46 -17.77
N PHE A 206 -6.55 2.57 -18.53
CA PHE A 206 -5.43 1.78 -18.05
C PHE A 206 -4.41 1.58 -19.16
N ALA A 207 -3.15 1.41 -18.77
CA ALA A 207 -2.09 1.03 -19.69
C ALA A 207 -1.93 -0.49 -19.72
N THR A 208 -1.60 -1.01 -20.90
CA THR A 208 -1.12 -2.38 -21.09
C THR A 208 0.33 -2.34 -21.53
N PHE A 209 1.20 -3.01 -20.76
CA PHE A 209 2.62 -3.15 -21.09
C PHE A 209 2.87 -4.55 -21.61
N ASN A 210 3.58 -4.66 -22.74
CA ASN A 210 3.86 -5.94 -23.39
C ASN A 210 5.37 -6.10 -23.58
N ASP A 211 5.96 -6.94 -22.73
CA ASP A 211 7.39 -7.25 -22.69
C ASP A 211 7.78 -8.48 -23.52
N THR A 212 6.93 -8.95 -24.43
CA THR A 212 7.21 -10.14 -25.25
C THR A 212 8.56 -10.04 -25.96
N ASN A 213 8.85 -8.87 -26.55
CA ASN A 213 10.08 -8.59 -27.30
C ASN A 213 11.15 -7.87 -26.46
N THR A 214 10.90 -7.64 -25.18
CA THR A 214 11.87 -7.02 -24.28
C THR A 214 12.95 -8.04 -23.92
N GLY A 215 14.22 -7.62 -23.93
CA GLY A 215 15.35 -8.46 -23.53
C GLY A 215 15.17 -9.03 -22.13
N ILE A 216 15.75 -10.22 -21.89
CA ILE A 216 15.74 -10.85 -20.57
C ILE A 216 17.09 -10.59 -19.90
N TYR A 217 17.05 -10.00 -18.72
CA TYR A 217 18.20 -9.88 -17.85
C TYR A 217 18.18 -11.00 -16.81
N TYR A 218 19.28 -11.74 -16.73
CA TYR A 218 19.48 -12.82 -15.76
C TYR A 218 20.41 -12.36 -14.64
N TYR A 219 20.10 -12.75 -13.41
CA TYR A 219 20.92 -12.47 -12.25
C TYR A 219 20.87 -13.60 -11.23
N ASN A 220 21.96 -13.77 -10.48
CA ASN A 220 22.03 -14.78 -9.43
C ASN A 220 21.36 -14.26 -8.16
N TRP A 221 20.49 -15.09 -7.59
CA TRP A 221 19.82 -14.88 -6.32
C TRP A 221 20.31 -15.88 -5.30
N TYR A 222 21.01 -15.41 -4.27
CA TYR A 222 21.64 -16.26 -3.25
C TYR A 222 20.74 -16.51 -2.03
N GLY A 223 19.49 -16.01 -2.03
CA GLY A 223 18.58 -16.20 -0.91
C GLY A 223 18.97 -15.41 0.34
N SER A 224 18.49 -15.89 1.50
CA SER A 224 18.83 -15.34 2.81
C SER A 224 19.88 -16.23 3.47
N HIS A 225 20.81 -15.63 4.20
CA HIS A 225 21.81 -16.38 4.96
C HIS A 225 21.18 -17.36 5.97
N ASN A 226 19.98 -17.05 6.46
CA ASN A 226 19.27 -17.87 7.44
C ASN A 226 18.44 -18.99 6.81
N ASP A 227 18.32 -19.02 5.48
CA ASP A 227 17.56 -20.03 4.76
C ASP A 227 18.45 -21.25 4.48
N THR A 228 18.41 -22.22 5.38
CA THR A 228 19.17 -23.48 5.27
C THR A 228 18.66 -24.40 4.16
N THR A 229 17.50 -24.10 3.57
CA THR A 229 16.91 -24.91 2.49
C THR A 229 17.37 -24.48 1.10
N ASN A 230 17.93 -23.27 0.98
CA ASN A 230 18.37 -22.72 -0.30
C ASN A 230 19.90 -22.68 -0.39
N VAL A 231 20.51 -23.87 -0.46
CA VAL A 231 21.97 -24.06 -0.42
C VAL A 231 22.67 -23.60 -1.70
N LEU A 232 21.93 -23.49 -2.82
CA LEU A 232 22.48 -23.12 -4.13
C LEU A 232 21.89 -21.81 -4.63
N ALA A 233 22.74 -21.04 -5.35
CA ALA A 233 22.28 -19.84 -6.03
C ALA A 233 21.22 -20.17 -7.07
N GLN A 234 20.14 -19.39 -7.08
CA GLN A 234 19.07 -19.51 -8.06
C GLN A 234 19.25 -18.48 -9.17
N LEU A 235 19.17 -18.90 -10.43
CA LEU A 235 19.16 -17.95 -11.54
C LEU A 235 17.75 -17.35 -11.66
N LYS A 236 17.62 -16.07 -11.34
CA LYS A 236 16.39 -15.30 -11.57
C LYS A 236 16.49 -14.51 -12.87
N SER A 237 15.34 -14.16 -13.42
CA SER A 237 15.25 -13.40 -14.65
C SER A 237 14.16 -12.34 -14.56
N MET A 238 14.36 -11.24 -15.28
CA MET A 238 13.38 -10.18 -15.46
C MET A 238 13.48 -9.62 -16.87
N ARG A 239 12.37 -9.10 -17.39
CA ARG A 239 12.36 -8.35 -18.64
C ARG A 239 12.97 -6.97 -18.38
N TYR A 240 13.97 -6.59 -19.16
CA TYR A 240 14.70 -5.34 -19.00
C TYR A 240 15.18 -4.84 -20.37
N PRO A 241 14.80 -3.63 -20.80
CA PRO A 241 15.28 -3.04 -22.05
C PRO A 241 16.68 -2.44 -21.83
N LYS A 242 17.71 -3.12 -22.34
CA LYS A 242 19.09 -2.59 -22.43
C LYS A 242 19.35 -1.97 -23.79
#